data_AF-A0A7I7SV66-F1
#
_entry.id   AF-A0A7I7SV66-F1
#
_cell.length_a   1.000
_cell.length_b   1.000
_cell.length_c   1.000
_cell.angle_alpha   90.00
_cell.angle_beta   90.00
_cell.angle_gamma   90.00
#
_symmetry.space_group_name_H-M   'P 1'
#
loop_
_entity.id
_entity.type
_entity.pdbx_description
1 polymer ?
#
loop_
_entity_poly.entity_id
_entity_poly.type
_entity_poly.pdbx_seq_one_letter_code
_entity_poly.pdbx_strand_id
1 'polypeptide(L)'
;MTLLAAVIVVVTLIVMTTGRQPAVLALICALVVAGLAGIATPAQLFGGLSNGGVITIAAMLVIAKGVRHTGVITRVTYRLLAGVQSSGQVLRRLVPPVGIVSALINTTRSWPC
;
A
#
# COMPACT_ATOMS: atom_id res chain seq x y z
N MET A 1 -10.65 -18.72 22.34
CA MET A 1 -10.96 -17.87 21.15
C MET A 1 -9.75 -17.03 20.71
N THR A 2 -9.03 -16.39 21.63
CA THR A 2 -7.81 -15.61 21.33
C THR A 2 -6.69 -16.43 20.69
N LEU A 3 -6.43 -17.65 21.16
CA LEU A 3 -5.43 -18.57 20.57
C LEU A 3 -5.76 -18.90 19.10
N LEU A 4 -7.02 -19.19 18.80
CA LEU A 4 -7.47 -19.48 17.43
C LEU A 4 -7.27 -18.27 16.52
N ALA A 5 -7.65 -17.07 16.99
CA ALA A 5 -7.43 -15.83 16.25
C ALA A 5 -5.93 -15.57 15.99
N ALA A 6 -5.07 -15.77 16.99
CA ALA A 6 -3.63 -15.63 16.85
C ALA A 6 -3.05 -16.59 15.81
N VAL A 7 -3.48 -17.86 15.82
CA VAL A 7 -3.08 -18.85 14.81
C VAL A 7 -3.50 -18.41 13.41
N ILE A 8 -4.75 -17.96 13.23
CA ILE A 8 -5.24 -17.47 11.93
C ILE A 8 -4.38 -16.31 11.44
N VAL A 9 -4.07 -15.34 12.30
CA VAL A 9 -3.22 -14.19 11.95
C VAL A 9 -1.81 -14.63 11.55
N VAL A 10 -1.17 -15.49 12.34
CA VAL A 10 0.20 -15.98 12.06
C VAL A 10 0.24 -16.76 10.74
N VAL A 11 -0.73 -17.66 10.51
CA VAL A 11 -0.81 -18.42 9.26
C VAL A 11 -1.01 -17.47 8.08
N THR A 12 -1.91 -16.49 8.20
CA THR A 12 -2.16 -15.51 7.13
C THR A 12 -0.90 -14.71 6.80
N LEU A 13 -0.16 -14.27 7.81
CA LEU A 13 1.13 -13.58 7.64
C LEU A 13 2.15 -14.45 6.91
N ILE A 14 2.30 -15.72 7.30
CA ILE A 14 3.23 -16.66 6.66
C ILE A 14 2.86 -16.85 5.18
N VAL A 15 1.56 -17.01 4.87
CA VAL A 15 1.10 -17.17 3.49
C VAL A 15 1.39 -15.91 2.67
N MET A 16 1.16 -14.72 3.23
CA MET A 16 1.44 -13.44 2.56
C MET A 16 2.94 -13.23 2.31
N THR A 17 3.81 -13.53 3.28
CA THR A 17 5.26 -13.33 3.14
C THR A 17 5.91 -14.34 2.19
N THR A 18 5.32 -15.52 2.03
CA THR A 18 5.80 -16.53 1.07
C THR A 18 5.59 -16.09 -0.38
N GLY A 19 4.69 -15.12 -0.65
CA GLY A 19 4.44 -14.57 -1.99
C GLY A 19 3.83 -15.56 -2.99
N ARG A 20 3.52 -16.79 -2.56
CA ARG A 20 2.98 -17.86 -3.42
C ARG A 20 1.54 -17.64 -3.85
N GLN A 21 0.78 -16.83 -3.11
CA GLN A 21 -0.62 -16.53 -3.37
C GLN A 21 -0.86 -15.02 -3.28
N PRO A 22 -1.86 -14.47 -3.99
CA PRO A 22 -2.24 -13.08 -3.84
C PRO A 22 -2.60 -12.78 -2.39
N ALA A 23 -2.00 -11.73 -1.82
CA ALA A 23 -2.23 -11.30 -0.44
C ALA A 23 -3.72 -11.10 -0.12
N VAL A 24 -4.49 -10.61 -1.09
CA VAL A 24 -5.95 -10.43 -0.99
C VAL A 24 -6.67 -11.75 -0.77
N LEU A 25 -6.26 -12.82 -1.46
CA LEU A 25 -6.88 -14.14 -1.32
C LEU A 25 -6.64 -14.71 0.08
N ALA A 26 -5.41 -14.59 0.58
CA ALA A 26 -5.05 -15.02 1.93
C ALA A 26 -5.90 -14.30 3.00
N LEU A 27 -6.06 -12.98 2.87
CA LEU A 27 -6.90 -12.17 3.76
C LEU A 27 -8.37 -12.56 3.71
N ILE A 28 -8.94 -12.76 2.52
CA ILE A 28 -10.35 -13.16 2.38
C ILE A 28 -10.59 -14.52 3.02
N CYS A 29 -9.71 -15.50 2.78
CA CYS A 29 -9.81 -16.81 3.42
C CYS A 29 -9.74 -16.72 4.95
N ALA A 30 -8.82 -15.90 5.48
CA ALA A 30 -8.71 -15.67 6.91
C ALA A 30 -9.98 -15.07 7.52
N LEU A 31 -10.59 -14.08 6.86
CA LEU A 31 -11.85 -13.46 7.28
C LEU A 31 -13.02 -14.45 7.26
N VAL A 32 -13.11 -15.29 6.23
CA VAL A 32 -14.14 -16.34 6.13
C VAL A 32 -13.99 -17.35 7.26
N VAL A 33 -12.77 -17.84 7.50
CA VAL A 33 -12.50 -18.79 8.60
C VAL A 33 -12.79 -18.15 9.96
N ALA A 34 -12.42 -16.88 10.17
CA ALA A 34 -12.70 -16.16 11.41
C ALA A 34 -14.21 -15.95 11.65
N GLY A 35 -14.97 -15.66 10.59
CA GLY A 35 -16.43 -15.54 10.64
C GLY A 35 -17.12 -16.87 10.93
N LEU A 36 -16.72 -17.95 10.25
CA LEU A 36 -17.25 -19.30 10.48
C LEU A 36 -16.94 -19.81 11.90
N ALA A 37 -15.77 -19.48 12.44
CA ALA A 37 -15.39 -19.80 13.81
C ALA A 37 -16.05 -18.91 14.88
N GLY A 38 -16.90 -17.94 14.48
CA GLY A 38 -17.62 -17.06 15.39
C GLY A 38 -16.73 -16.13 16.20
N ILE A 39 -15.54 -15.78 15.70
CA ILE A 39 -14.58 -14.93 16.42
C ILE A 39 -15.09 -13.49 16.54
N ALA A 40 -15.77 -13.00 15.50
CA ALA A 40 -16.33 -11.65 15.43
C ALA A 40 -17.55 -11.63 14.50
N THR A 41 -18.41 -10.63 14.65
CA THR A 41 -19.55 -10.43 13.75
C THR A 41 -19.09 -9.96 12.37
N PRO A 42 -19.86 -10.18 11.28
CA PRO A 42 -19.50 -9.68 9.96
C PRO A 42 -19.22 -8.17 9.94
N ALA A 43 -20.02 -7.38 10.67
CA ALA A 43 -19.80 -5.94 10.79
C ALA A 43 -18.44 -5.58 11.40
N GLN A 44 -17.98 -6.32 12.41
CA GLN A 44 -16.66 -6.12 13.02
C GLN A 44 -15.52 -6.54 12.08
N LEU A 45 -15.69 -7.64 11.33
CA LEU A 45 -14.70 -8.11 10.36
C LEU A 45 -14.54 -7.11 9.19
N PHE A 46 -15.65 -6.59 8.66
CA PHE A 46 -15.62 -5.57 7.60
C PHE A 46 -15.24 -4.17 8.10
N GLY A 47 -15.35 -3.90 9.40
CA GLY A 47 -14.92 -2.64 10.00
C GLY A 47 -13.45 -2.30 9.72
N GLY A 48 -12.58 -3.31 9.62
CA GLY A 48 -11.18 -3.12 9.23
C GLY A 48 -10.98 -2.70 7.76
N LEU A 49 -11.89 -3.13 6.87
CA LEU A 49 -11.84 -2.81 5.43
C LEU A 49 -12.39 -1.39 5.13
N SER A 50 -13.31 -0.88 5.94
CA SER A 50 -13.89 0.46 5.78
C SER A 50 -13.10 1.58 6.47
N ASN A 51 -11.89 1.30 6.98
CA ASN A 51 -11.07 2.32 7.62
C ASN A 51 -10.64 3.40 6.61
N GLY A 52 -10.58 4.66 7.05
CA GLY A 52 -10.14 5.79 6.23
C GLY A 52 -8.78 5.57 5.54
N GLY A 53 -7.88 4.81 6.16
CA GLY A 53 -6.60 4.40 5.56
C GLY A 53 -6.78 3.54 4.30
N VAL A 54 -7.67 2.54 4.34
CA VAL A 54 -7.95 1.64 3.20
C VAL A 54 -8.58 2.43 2.05
N ILE A 55 -9.54 3.31 2.36
CA ILE A 55 -10.19 4.18 1.37
C ILE A 55 -9.16 5.11 0.71
N THR A 56 -8.24 5.67 1.50
CA THR A 56 -7.17 6.54 0.98
C THR A 56 -6.25 5.79 0.03
N ILE A 57 -5.83 4.57 0.40
CA ILE A 57 -5.00 3.72 -0.47
C ILE A 57 -5.76 3.37 -1.75
N ALA A 58 -7.05 3.02 -1.67
CA ALA A 58 -7.88 2.75 -2.83
C ALA A 58 -7.93 3.95 -3.80
N ALA A 59 -8.14 5.16 -3.27
CA ALA A 59 -8.11 6.38 -4.06
C ALA A 59 -6.74 6.62 -4.72
N MET A 60 -5.65 6.41 -3.99
CA MET A 60 -4.29 6.53 -4.52
C MET A 60 -4.01 5.54 -5.65
N LEU A 61 -4.52 4.30 -5.57
CA LEU A 61 -4.38 3.32 -6.65
C LEU A 61 -5.10 3.77 -7.93
N VAL A 62 -6.29 4.36 -7.80
CA VAL A 62 -7.04 4.94 -8.94
C VAL A 62 -6.26 6.11 -9.55
N ILE A 63 -5.78 7.03 -8.72
CA ILE A 63 -4.95 8.17 -9.17
C ILE A 63 -3.70 7.65 -9.88
N ALA A 64 -2.98 6.69 -9.29
CA ALA A 64 -1.78 6.10 -9.88
C ALA A 64 -2.07 5.47 -11.26
N LYS A 65 -3.20 4.75 -11.41
CA LYS A 65 -3.64 4.21 -12.70
C LYS A 65 -3.88 5.33 -13.72
N GLY A 66 -4.57 6.41 -13.33
CA GLY A 66 -4.86 7.55 -14.19
C GLY A 66 -3.59 8.29 -14.65
N VAL A 67 -2.66 8.55 -13.74
CA VAL A 67 -1.38 9.22 -14.06
C VAL A 67 -0.50 8.35 -14.98
N ARG A 68 -0.48 7.02 -14.78
CA ARG A 68 0.23 6.11 -15.69
C ARG A 68 -0.41 6.07 -17.07
N HIS A 69 -1.74 6.04 -17.14
CA HIS A 69 -2.46 5.98 -18.42
C HIS A 69 -2.30 7.26 -19.26
N THR A 70 -2.24 8.42 -18.62
CA THR A 70 -2.03 9.71 -19.30
C THR A 70 -0.58 9.96 -19.74
N GLY A 71 0.37 9.09 -19.36
CA GLY A 71 1.79 9.23 -19.69
C GLY A 71 2.45 10.49 -19.08
N VAL A 72 1.79 11.13 -18.10
CA VAL A 72 2.29 12.35 -17.44
C VAL A 72 3.60 12.06 -16.72
N ILE A 73 3.71 10.90 -16.06
CA ILE A 73 4.95 10.47 -15.40
C ILE A 73 6.11 10.47 -16.40
N THR A 74 5.96 9.81 -17.55
CA THR A 74 7.02 9.73 -18.57
C THR A 74 7.43 11.11 -19.08
N ARG A 75 6.47 12.02 -19.32
CA ARG A 75 6.76 13.40 -19.75
C ARG A 75 7.52 14.21 -18.70
N VAL A 76 7.13 14.09 -17.43
CA VAL A 76 7.78 14.77 -16.30
C VAL A 76 9.18 14.23 -16.09
N THR A 77 9.35 12.89 -16.09
CA THR A 77 10.67 12.25 -15.98
C THR A 77 11.59 12.68 -17.12
N TYR A 78 11.11 12.69 -18.37
CA TYR A 78 11.92 13.12 -19.51
C TYR A 78 12.38 14.58 -19.37
N ARG A 79 11.51 15.49 -18.91
CA ARG A 79 11.88 16.89 -18.65
C ARG A 79 12.89 17.04 -17.51
N LEU A 80 12.76 16.26 -16.43
CA LEU A 80 13.69 16.29 -15.30
C LEU A 80 15.07 15.73 -15.64
N LEU A 81 15.11 14.70 -16.48
CA LEU A 81 16.33 14.03 -16.92
C LEU A 81 16.93 14.64 -18.20
N ALA A 82 16.31 15.66 -18.79
CA ALA A 82 16.88 16.32 -19.96
C ALA A 82 18.28 16.89 -19.62
N GLY A 83 19.28 16.52 -20.43
CA GLY A 83 20.66 17.01 -20.31
C GLY A 83 21.51 16.38 -19.18
N VAL A 84 21.08 15.29 -18.54
CA VAL A 84 21.92 14.54 -17.59
C VAL A 84 22.72 13.45 -18.33
N GLN A 85 24.01 13.32 -18.00
CA GLN A 85 24.89 12.32 -18.63
C GLN A 85 25.45 11.28 -17.64
N SER A 86 25.21 11.45 -16.33
CA SER A 86 25.73 10.58 -15.27
C SER A 86 24.66 10.20 -14.24
N SER A 87 24.70 8.95 -13.77
CA SER A 87 23.77 8.38 -12.79
C SER A 87 23.71 9.19 -11.47
N GLY A 88 24.83 9.78 -11.05
CA GLY A 88 24.86 10.64 -9.85
C GLY A 88 24.05 11.93 -10.01
N GLN A 89 24.01 12.50 -11.22
CA GLN A 89 23.19 13.68 -11.52
C GLN A 89 21.70 13.33 -11.58
N VAL A 90 21.35 12.15 -12.08
CA VAL A 90 19.97 11.64 -12.07
C VAL A 90 19.47 11.54 -10.63
N LEU A 91 20.25 10.90 -9.75
CA LEU A 91 19.85 10.72 -8.35
C LEU A 91 19.68 12.07 -7.64
N ARG A 92 20.60 13.02 -7.83
CA ARG A 92 20.50 14.37 -7.24
C ARG A 92 19.29 15.17 -7.72
N ARG A 93 18.82 14.96 -8.96
CA ARG A 93 17.63 15.64 -9.50
C ARG A 93 16.31 14.94 -9.12
N LEU A 94 16.33 13.62 -8.93
CA LEU A 94 15.13 12.85 -8.58
C LEU A 94 14.85 12.80 -7.07
N VAL A 95 15.88 12.73 -6.25
CA VAL A 95 15.73 12.57 -4.79
C VAL A 95 14.95 13.72 -4.15
N PRO A 96 15.20 15.01 -4.43
CA PRO A 96 14.43 16.10 -3.82
C PRO A 96 12.93 16.06 -4.14
N PRO A 97 12.48 15.99 -5.42
CA PRO A 97 11.05 15.97 -5.71
C PRO A 97 10.36 14.69 -5.25
N VAL A 98 11.01 13.52 -5.40
CA VAL A 98 10.44 12.25 -4.94
C VAL A 98 10.37 12.20 -3.43
N GLY A 99 11.40 12.68 -2.72
CA GLY A 99 11.44 12.73 -1.27
C GLY A 99 10.36 13.64 -0.68
N ILE A 100 10.18 14.85 -1.22
CA ILE A 100 9.13 15.77 -0.77
C ILE A 100 7.74 15.16 -0.98
N VAL A 101 7.46 14.63 -2.18
CA VAL A 101 6.15 14.02 -2.48
C VAL A 101 5.92 12.76 -1.64
N SER A 102 6.94 11.93 -1.44
CA SER A 102 6.87 10.72 -0.62
C SER A 102 6.60 11.03 0.85
N ALA A 103 7.16 12.12 1.38
CA ALA A 103 6.90 12.55 2.75
C ALA A 103 5.43 12.97 2.95
N LEU A 104 4.80 13.56 1.93
CA LEU A 104 3.38 13.96 1.96
C LEU A 104 2.42 12.78 1.77
N ILE A 105 2.82 11.76 1.00
CA ILE A 105 2.03 10.54 0.79
C ILE A 105 2.20 9.63 2.02
N ASN A 106 1.43 9.95 3.05
CA ASN A 106 1.05 9.08 4.17
C ASN A 106 2.17 8.45 5.03
N THR A 107 3.42 8.90 4.92
CA THR A 107 4.51 8.28 5.70
C THR A 107 4.67 8.91 7.08
N THR A 108 4.39 10.21 7.30
CA THR A 108 4.64 10.84 8.61
C THR A 108 3.92 12.18 8.73
N ARG A 109 2.70 12.22 9.28
CA ARG A 109 2.08 13.47 9.78
C ARG A 109 2.62 13.84 11.18
N SER A 110 3.92 13.65 11.41
CA SER A 110 4.59 13.96 12.68
C SER A 110 6.01 14.52 12.46
N TRP A 111 6.10 15.57 11.67
CA TRP A 111 7.19 16.54 11.79
C TRP A 111 6.56 17.87 12.21
N PRO A 112 6.52 18.21 13.51
CA PRO A 112 6.56 19.60 13.88
C PRO A 112 8.02 20.07 13.72
N CYS A 113 8.21 21.24 13.13
CA CYS A 113 9.29 22.11 13.60
C CYS A 113 9.02 22.46 15.06
#